data_AF-A0A090WA48-F1
#
_entry.id   AF-A0A090WA48-F1
#
_cell.length_a   1.000
_cell.length_b   1.000
_cell.length_c   1.000
_cell.angle_alpha   90.00
_cell.angle_beta   90.00
_cell.angle_gamma   90.00
#
_symmetry.space_group_name_H-M   'P 1'
#
loop_
_entity.id
_entity.type
_entity.pdbx_description
1 polymer ?
#
loop_
_entity_poly.entity_id
_entity_poly.type
_entity_poly.pdbx_seq_one_letter_code
_entity_poly.pdbx_strand_id
1 'polypeptide(L)' 'MMHTNRAGASKLLKRCSLPLTGVNCITKVVTNMAVMDVTDKGFVLLERAPGVSVEDIKAATEGNLIVEGEVPEMVI' A
#
# COMPACT_ATOMS: atom_id res chain seq x y z
N MET A 1 8.65 -3.64 2.37
CA MET A 1 8.75 -4.48 1.14
C MET A 1 8.71 -3.60 -0.11
N MET A 2 9.12 -4.09 -1.29
CA MET A 2 8.87 -3.34 -2.54
C MET A 2 7.37 -3.28 -2.85
N HIS A 3 6.85 -2.11 -3.23
CA HIS A 3 5.43 -1.88 -3.52
C HIS A 3 4.96 -2.66 -4.76
N THR A 4 5.81 -2.67 -5.80
CA THR A 4 5.58 -3.39 -7.06
C THR A 4 6.59 -4.54 -7.22
N ASN A 5 6.31 -5.43 -8.17
CA ASN A 5 7.29 -6.42 -8.63
C ASN A 5 8.24 -5.82 -9.68
N ARG A 6 9.18 -6.62 -10.19
CA ARG A 6 10.16 -6.17 -11.21
C ARG A 6 9.52 -5.71 -12.53
N ALA A 7 8.32 -6.19 -12.83
CA ALA A 7 7.56 -5.80 -14.02
C ALA A 7 6.63 -4.60 -13.76
N GLY A 8 6.68 -3.99 -12.57
CA GLY A 8 5.84 -2.86 -12.19
C GLY A 8 4.43 -3.23 -11.72
N ALA A 9 4.08 -4.52 -11.66
CA ALA A 9 2.74 -4.92 -11.20
C ALA A 9 2.62 -4.79 -9.68
N SER A 10 1.43 -4.36 -9.23
CA SER A 10 1.13 -4.19 -7.81
C SER A 10 1.28 -5.49 -7.03
N LYS A 11 1.79 -5.39 -5.80
CA LYS A 11 1.74 -6.50 -4.83
C LYS A 11 0.57 -6.37 -3.85
N LEU A 12 -0.11 -5.23 -3.84
CA LEU A 12 -1.27 -4.96 -3.02
C LEU A 12 -2.50 -5.18 -3.87
N LEU A 13 -2.99 -6.42 -3.86
CA LEU A 13 -4.09 -6.88 -4.70
C LEU A 13 -5.41 -6.88 -3.93
N LYS A 14 -6.54 -6.93 -4.65
CA LYS A 14 -7.86 -7.15 -4.03
C LYS A 14 -8.00 -8.55 -3.42
N ARG A 15 -7.27 -9.52 -3.97
CA ARG A 15 -7.18 -10.91 -3.50
C ARG A 15 -5.78 -11.43 -3.80
N CYS A 16 -5.16 -12.10 -2.84
CA CYS A 16 -3.89 -12.76 -3.08
C CYS A 16 -4.04 -13.84 -4.17
N SER A 17 -3.16 -13.81 -5.16
CA SER A 17 -3.07 -14.84 -6.20
C SER A 17 -2.20 -16.03 -5.79
N LEU A 18 -1.39 -15.86 -4.75
CA LEU A 18 -0.50 -16.88 -4.20
C LEU A 18 -1.11 -17.52 -2.94
N PRO A 19 -0.66 -18.73 -2.55
CA PRO A 19 -1.07 -19.37 -1.31
C PRO A 19 -0.90 -18.44 -0.11
N LEU A 20 -1.95 -18.34 0.71
CA LEU A 20 -1.94 -17.49 1.90
C LEU A 20 -1.07 -18.12 3.00
N THR A 21 -0.17 -17.32 3.57
CA THR A 21 0.58 -17.69 4.78
C THR A 21 -0.25 -17.48 6.05
N GLY A 22 -1.15 -16.50 6.04
CA GLY A 22 -2.05 -16.17 7.14
C GLY A 22 -3.20 -15.30 6.65
N VAL A 23 -4.32 -15.32 7.37
CA VAL A 23 -5.54 -14.57 7.03
C VAL A 23 -5.72 -13.46 8.05
N ASN A 24 -5.94 -12.23 7.57
CA ASN A 24 -6.22 -11.04 8.40
C ASN A 24 -5.24 -10.84 9.58
N CYS A 25 -3.97 -11.24 9.39
CA CYS A 25 -2.98 -11.22 10.46
C CYS A 25 -2.03 -10.00 10.41
N ILE A 26 -2.09 -9.21 9.35
CA ILE A 26 -1.28 -8.00 9.19
C ILE A 26 -2.12 -6.76 9.47
N THR A 27 -1.53 -5.80 10.18
CA THR A 27 -2.18 -4.53 10.54
C THR A 27 -1.60 -3.34 9.79
N LYS A 28 -0.34 -3.41 9.37
CA LYS A 28 0.37 -2.32 8.68
C LYS A 28 1.25 -2.86 7.57
N VAL A 29 1.31 -2.12 6.46
CA VAL A 29 2.15 -2.41 5.30
C VAL A 29 3.08 -1.23 5.07
N VAL A 30 4.38 -1.48 5.18
CA VAL A 30 5.44 -0.49 4.90
C VAL A 30 6.13 -0.86 3.60
N THR A 31 6.12 0.07 2.65
CA THR A 31 6.74 -0.08 1.34
C THR A 31 7.72 1.05 1.03
N ASN A 32 8.47 0.91 -0.06
CA ASN A 32 9.33 1.98 -0.57
C ASN A 32 8.55 3.21 -1.10
N MET A 33 7.22 3.12 -1.23
CA MET A 33 6.38 4.22 -1.72
C MET A 33 5.45 4.79 -0.65
N ALA A 34 5.01 3.97 0.30
CA ALA A 34 3.93 4.33 1.23
C ALA A 34 3.92 3.46 2.50
N VAL A 35 3.44 4.04 3.60
CA VAL A 35 2.99 3.36 4.81
C VAL A 35 1.47 3.33 4.79
N MET A 36 0.90 2.15 4.94
CA MET A 36 -0.56 1.95 4.92
C MET A 36 -1.00 1.10 6.10
N ASP A 37 -2.16 1.40 6.66
CA ASP A 37 -2.85 0.50 7.59
C ASP A 37 -3.83 -0.40 6.88
N VAL A 38 -3.95 -1.64 7.36
CA VAL A 38 -4.87 -2.64 6.84
C VAL A 38 -6.10 -2.67 7.72
N THR A 39 -7.24 -2.33 7.13
CA THR A 39 -8.54 -2.32 7.81
C THR A 39 -9.51 -3.24 7.07
N ASP A 40 -10.65 -3.53 7.69
CA ASP A 40 -11.72 -4.32 7.04
C ASP A 40 -12.28 -3.64 5.78
N LYS A 41 -12.08 -2.32 5.62
CA LYS A 41 -12.50 -1.56 4.45
C LYS A 41 -11.45 -1.56 3.33
N GLY A 42 -10.19 -1.79 3.64
CA GLY A 42 -9.08 -1.69 2.69
C GLY A 42 -7.81 -1.12 3.31
N PHE A 43 -6.90 -0.67 2.44
CA PHE A 43 -5.63 -0.06 2.80
C PHE A 43 -5.81 1.43 3.02
N VAL A 44 -5.60 1.92 4.24
CA VAL A 44 -5.63 3.35 4.56
C VAL A 44 -4.23 3.92 4.39
N LEU A 45 -4.05 4.88 3.50
CA LEU A 45 -2.76 5.54 3.27
C LEU A 45 -2.44 6.49 4.43
N LEU A 46 -1.34 6.23 5.13
CA LEU A 46 -0.90 7.04 6.27
C LEU A 46 0.21 8.01 5.90
N GLU A 47 1.23 7.51 5.20
CA GLU A 47 2.40 8.30 4.82
C GLU A 47 2.86 7.93 3.41
N ARG A 48 3.41 8.90 2.69
CA ARG A 48 4.00 8.71 1.36
C ARG A 48 5.51 8.89 1.40
N ALA A 49 6.24 8.16 0.59
CA ALA A 49 7.68 8.35 0.48
C ALA A 49 7.99 9.75 -0.09
N PRO A 50 9.14 10.35 0.27
CA PRO A 50 9.54 11.65 -0.26
C PRO A 50 9.56 11.66 -1.79
N GLY A 51 8.94 12.66 -2.39
CA GLY A 51 8.84 12.80 -3.86
C GLY A 51 7.91 11.80 -4.55
N VAL A 52 7.17 10.98 -3.81
CA VAL A 52 6.10 10.11 -4.36
C VAL A 52 4.75 10.80 -4.16
N SER A 53 3.96 10.91 -5.23
CA SER A 53 2.61 11.47 -5.16
C SER A 53 1.57 10.42 -4.71
N VAL A 54 0.43 10.90 -4.22
CA VAL A 54 -0.70 10.02 -3.88
C VAL A 54 -1.23 9.31 -5.13
N GLU A 55 -1.20 9.98 -6.27
CA GLU A 55 -1.62 9.47 -7.57
C GLU A 55 -0.74 8.30 -8.02
N ASP A 56 0.59 8.39 -7.82
CA ASP A 56 1.52 7.30 -8.12
C ASP A 56 1.23 6.07 -7.26
N ILE A 57 0.93 6.28 -5.97
CA ILE A 57 0.59 5.19 -5.04
C ILE A 57 -0.73 4.54 -5.45
N LYS A 58 -1.74 5.35 -5.83
CA LYS A 58 -3.02 4.84 -6.36
C LYS A 58 -2.81 4.02 -7.63
N ALA A 59 -1.98 4.48 -8.56
CA ALA A 59 -1.68 3.76 -9.79
C ALA A 59 -0.91 2.45 -9.52
N ALA A 60 -0.08 2.42 -8.49
CA ALA A 60 0.72 1.26 -8.10
C ALA A 60 -0.01 0.28 -7.14
N THR A 61 -1.22 0.60 -6.69
CA THR A 61 -2.04 -0.21 -5.77
C THR A 61 -3.28 -0.75 -6.47
N GLU A 62 -3.43 -2.06 -6.61
CA GLU A 62 -4.64 -2.67 -7.21
C GLU A 62 -5.76 -2.91 -6.17
N GLY A 63 -5.37 -3.06 -4.90
CA GLY A 63 -6.26 -3.20 -3.75
C GLY A 63 -7.09 -1.94 -3.49
N ASN A 64 -8.07 -2.05 -2.59
CA ASN A 64 -8.88 -0.90 -2.23
C ASN A 64 -8.05 0.07 -1.37
N LEU A 65 -7.57 1.15 -1.98
CA LEU A 65 -6.80 2.20 -1.32
C LEU A 65 -7.72 3.34 -0.90
N ILE A 66 -7.70 3.66 0.39
CA ILE A 66 -8.45 4.73 1.03
C ILE A 66 -7.44 5.82 1.35
N VAL A 67 -7.70 7.03 0.85
CA VAL A 67 -6.90 8.22 1.13
C VAL A 67 -7.78 9.22 1.83
N GLU A 68 -7.43 9.54 3.07
CA GLU A 68 -8.18 10.47 3.91
C GLU A 68 -7.33 11.72 4.15
N GLY A 69 -7.83 12.87 3.71
CA GLY A 69 -7.16 14.16 3.94
C GLY A 69 -5.78 14.28 3.29
N GLU A 70 -4.90 15.00 3.97
CA GLU A 70 -3.53 15.25 3.54
C GLU A 70 -2.61 14.13 4.04
N VAL A 71 -1.86 13.52 3.11
CA VAL A 71 -0.92 12.44 3.42
C VAL A 71 0.48 13.02 3.55
N PRO A 72 1.06 13.02 4.76
CA PRO A 72 2.41 13.55 5.00
C PRO A 72 3.48 12.67 4.35
N GLU A 73 4.65 13.27 4.10
CA GLU A 73 5.83 12.52 3.71
C GLU A 73 6.43 11.78 4.92
N MET A 74 6.96 10.57 4.66
CA MET A 74 7.73 9.83 5.66
C MET A 74 8.96 10.63 6.08
N VAL A 75 9.18 10.74 7.38
CA VAL A 75 10.43 11.28 7.93
C VAL A 75 11.43 10.12 8.01
N ILE A 76 12.45 10.15 7.15
CA ILE A 76 13.52 9.14 7.07
C ILE A 76 14.73 9.60 7.87
#